data_AF-A0A9P8MXT4-F1
#
_entry.id   AF-A0A9P8MXT4-F1
#
_cell.length_a   1.000
_cell.length_b   1.000
_cell.length_c   1.000
_cell.angle_alpha   90.00
_cell.angle_beta   90.00
_cell.angle_gamma   90.00
#
_symmetry.space_group_name_H-M   'P 1'
#
loop_
_entity.id
_entity.type
_entity.pdbx_description
1 polymer ?
#
loop_
_entity_poly.entity_id
_entity_poly.type
_entity_poly.pdbx_seq_one_letter_code
_entity_poly.pdbx_strand_id
1 'polypeptide(L)'
;MSDSERKVKRARDTLSSIYSFYVKNRESIENVPSFISNSSREVQIKITASTVPSAEQTEELKAELRELARTQEVINSIPESERRAMIEAATASTIRRKPKK
;
A
#
# COMPACT_ATOMS: atom_id res chain seq x y z
N MET A 1 13.30 -6.67 -33.47
CA MET A 1 12.55 -5.90 -32.45
C MET A 1 11.08 -5.92 -32.82
N SER A 2 10.26 -6.46 -31.92
CA SER A 2 8.80 -6.53 -32.07
C SER A 2 8.17 -5.13 -31.98
N ASP A 3 6.94 -4.98 -32.48
CA ASP A 3 6.25 -3.69 -32.42
C ASP A 3 5.94 -3.25 -30.98
N SER A 4 5.80 -4.19 -30.04
CA SER A 4 5.63 -3.85 -28.62
C SER A 4 6.93 -3.29 -28.03
N GLU A 5 8.07 -3.88 -28.34
CA GLU A 5 9.39 -3.38 -27.91
C GLU A 5 9.68 -1.98 -28.43
N ARG A 6 9.29 -1.68 -29.69
CA ARG A 6 9.42 -0.34 -30.28
C ARG A 6 8.53 0.68 -29.57
N LYS A 7 7.28 0.31 -29.24
CA LYS A 7 6.36 1.18 -28.48
C LYS A 7 6.88 1.45 -27.07
N VAL A 8 7.37 0.43 -26.38
CA VAL A 8 7.97 0.56 -25.04
C VAL A 8 9.21 1.44 -25.08
N LYS A 9 10.12 1.21 -26.04
CA LYS A 9 11.31 2.04 -26.22
C LYS A 9 10.94 3.51 -26.49
N ARG A 10 9.97 3.75 -27.38
CA ARG A 10 9.51 5.11 -27.69
C ARG A 10 8.87 5.80 -26.49
N ALA A 11 8.03 5.10 -25.72
CA ALA A 11 7.44 5.65 -24.51
C ALA A 11 8.52 6.01 -23.48
N ARG A 12 9.53 5.15 -23.30
CA ARG A 12 10.67 5.41 -22.43
C ARG A 12 11.47 6.62 -22.89
N ASP A 13 11.84 6.67 -24.16
CA ASP A 13 12.65 7.77 -24.73
C ASP A 13 11.89 9.11 -24.62
N THR A 14 10.56 9.10 -24.80
CA THR A 14 9.69 10.28 -24.65
C THR A 14 9.63 10.75 -23.20
N LEU A 15 9.44 9.82 -22.25
CA LEU A 15 9.43 10.14 -20.82
C LEU A 15 10.78 10.69 -20.35
N SER A 16 11.89 10.10 -20.81
CA SER A 16 13.24 10.59 -20.51
C SER A 16 13.48 12.00 -21.05
N SER A 17 12.94 12.32 -22.23
CA SER A 17 13.01 13.66 -22.81
C SER A 17 12.24 14.69 -21.97
N ILE A 18 11.00 14.36 -21.59
CA ILE A 18 10.16 15.20 -20.72
C ILE A 18 10.84 15.44 -19.38
N TYR A 19 11.36 14.38 -18.75
CA TYR A 19 12.09 14.48 -17.49
C TYR A 19 13.31 15.41 -17.61
N SER A 20 14.12 15.21 -18.65
CA SER A 20 15.31 16.02 -18.90
C SER A 20 14.99 17.49 -19.12
N PHE A 21 13.87 17.79 -19.77
CA PHE A 21 13.40 19.16 -19.97
C PHE A 21 13.08 19.84 -18.63
N TYR A 22 12.24 19.22 -17.79
CA TYR A 22 11.86 19.82 -16.51
C TYR A 22 13.02 19.90 -15.52
N VAL A 23 13.94 18.93 -15.53
CA VAL A 23 15.15 18.98 -14.68
C VAL A 23 16.05 20.15 -15.08
N LYS A 24 16.26 20.38 -16.38
CA LYS A 24 17.13 21.45 -16.88
C LYS A 24 16.53 22.85 -16.72
N ASN A 25 15.19 22.96 -16.78
CA ASN A 25 14.48 24.24 -16.76
C ASN A 25 13.73 24.48 -15.45
N ARG A 26 14.11 23.78 -14.37
CA ARG A 26 13.41 23.81 -13.09
C ARG A 26 13.30 25.22 -12.49
N GLU A 27 14.29 26.06 -12.73
CA GLU A 27 14.38 27.43 -12.20
C GLU A 27 13.63 28.46 -13.05
N SER A 28 13.31 28.13 -14.31
CA SER A 28 12.63 29.03 -15.24
C SER A 28 11.13 28.72 -15.44
N ILE A 29 10.67 27.58 -14.94
CA ILE A 29 9.28 27.12 -15.08
C ILE A 29 8.54 27.31 -13.76
N GLU A 30 7.46 28.10 -13.78
CA GLU A 30 6.64 28.38 -12.58
C GLU A 30 5.99 27.12 -11.99
N ASN A 31 5.58 26.17 -12.85
CA ASN A 31 4.89 24.94 -12.45
C ASN A 31 5.71 23.70 -12.84
N VAL A 32 6.56 23.24 -11.92
CA VAL A 32 7.29 21.98 -12.07
C VAL A 32 6.41 20.82 -11.57
N PRO A 33 6.14 19.79 -12.40
CA PRO A 33 5.36 18.65 -11.98
C PRO A 33 5.91 17.97 -10.72
N SER A 34 5.02 17.51 -9.83
CA SER A 34 5.37 16.94 -8.52
C SER A 34 6.32 15.73 -8.61
N PHE A 35 6.28 14.96 -9.70
CA PHE A 35 7.18 13.83 -9.92
C PHE A 35 8.64 14.23 -10.26
N ILE A 36 8.89 15.51 -10.60
CA ILE A 36 10.23 16.10 -10.79
C ILE A 36 10.73 16.77 -9.49
N SER A 37 9.80 17.14 -8.60
CA SER A 37 10.12 17.77 -7.32
C SER A 37 11.02 16.87 -6.48
N ASN A 38 11.98 17.47 -5.77
CA ASN A 38 12.84 16.76 -4.82
C ASN A 38 12.03 16.04 -3.72
N SER A 39 10.78 16.45 -3.47
CA SER A 39 9.88 15.78 -2.53
C SER A 39 9.44 14.37 -2.98
N SER A 40 9.60 14.05 -4.26
CA SER A 40 9.23 12.75 -4.84
C SER A 40 10.44 11.85 -5.11
N ARG A 41 11.67 12.29 -4.79
CA ARG A 41 12.91 11.53 -5.02
C ARG A 41 13.10 10.34 -4.09
N GLU A 42 12.18 10.09 -3.17
CA GLU A 42 12.36 9.08 -2.13
C GLU A 42 11.12 8.21 -1.88
N VAL A 43 10.41 7.81 -2.94
CA VAL A 43 9.75 6.50 -2.88
C VAL A 43 10.78 5.48 -3.34
N GLN A 44 11.70 5.12 -2.44
CA GLN A 44 12.56 3.96 -2.62
C GLN A 44 11.65 2.72 -2.64
N ILE A 45 11.12 2.36 -3.80
CA ILE A 45 10.53 1.03 -4.03
C ILE A 45 11.70 0.06 -4.08
N LYS A 46 12.30 -0.22 -2.92
CA LYS A 46 13.24 -1.33 -2.74
C LYS A 46 12.43 -2.62 -2.79
N ILE A 47 12.17 -3.12 -4.00
CA ILE A 47 11.80 -4.52 -4.18
C ILE A 47 13.09 -5.30 -3.96
N THR A 48 13.37 -5.66 -2.71
CA THR A 48 14.40 -6.66 -2.44
C THR A 48 13.86 -7.97 -3.00
N ALA A 49 14.58 -8.63 -3.90
CA ALA A 49 14.14 -9.88 -4.52
C ALA A 49 13.80 -10.98 -3.51
N SER A 50 14.22 -10.83 -2.24
CA SER A 50 13.89 -11.71 -1.12
C SER A 50 12.53 -11.45 -0.47
N THR A 51 11.80 -10.39 -0.83
CA THR A 51 10.50 -10.02 -0.24
C THR A 51 9.34 -10.10 -1.21
N VAL A 52 9.57 -10.51 -2.46
CA VAL A 52 8.49 -10.78 -3.40
C VAL A 52 7.89 -12.13 -3.04
N PRO A 53 6.63 -12.20 -2.54
CA PRO A 53 6.01 -13.47 -2.20
C PRO A 53 5.85 -14.32 -3.47
N SER A 54 5.97 -15.64 -3.34
CA SER A 54 5.65 -16.56 -4.43
C SER A 54 4.18 -16.44 -4.84
N ALA A 55 3.82 -16.88 -6.04
CA ALA A 55 2.43 -16.87 -6.50
C ALA A 55 1.49 -17.59 -5.51
N GLU A 56 1.93 -18.71 -4.96
CA GLU A 56 1.20 -19.47 -3.94
C GLU A 56 1.01 -18.66 -2.66
N GLN A 57 2.08 -18.03 -2.15
CA GLN A 57 2.01 -17.14 -0.98
C GLN A 57 1.08 -15.94 -1.23
N THR A 58 1.04 -15.40 -2.44
CA THR A 58 0.11 -14.31 -2.76
C THR A 58 -1.35 -14.76 -2.77
N GLU A 59 -1.65 -15.98 -3.19
CA GLU A 59 -3.02 -16.50 -3.16
C GLU A 59 -3.46 -16.84 -1.73
N GLU A 60 -2.58 -17.38 -0.91
CA GLU A 60 -2.83 -17.59 0.52
C GLU A 60 -3.11 -16.27 1.25
N LEU A 61 -2.26 -15.26 1.05
CA LEU A 61 -2.45 -13.93 1.65
C LEU A 61 -3.74 -13.25 1.15
N LYS A 62 -4.13 -13.44 -0.11
CA LYS A 62 -5.41 -12.95 -0.63
C LYS A 62 -6.59 -13.66 0.04
N ALA A 63 -6.50 -14.97 0.26
CA ALA A 63 -7.55 -15.72 0.94
C ALA A 63 -7.69 -15.26 2.39
N GLU A 64 -6.58 -15.09 3.11
CA GLU A 64 -6.56 -14.58 4.48
C GLU A 64 -7.14 -13.16 4.56
N LEU A 65 -6.75 -12.27 3.64
CA LEU A 65 -7.30 -10.92 3.57
C LEU A 65 -8.81 -10.90 3.31
N ARG A 66 -9.33 -11.81 2.48
CA ARG A 66 -10.77 -11.91 2.23
C ARG A 66 -11.54 -12.33 3.48
N GLU A 67 -11.01 -13.27 4.24
CA GLU A 67 -11.62 -13.69 5.51
C GLU A 67 -11.57 -12.57 6.56
N LEU A 68 -10.43 -11.87 6.68
CA LEU A 68 -10.31 -10.71 7.55
C LEU A 68 -11.26 -9.57 7.15
N ALA A 69 -11.44 -9.30 5.86
CA ALA A 69 -12.38 -8.30 5.39
C ALA A 69 -13.83 -8.69 5.74
N ARG A 70 -14.21 -9.94 5.51
CA ARG A 70 -15.55 -10.47 5.87
C ARG A 70 -15.82 -10.35 7.37
N THR A 71 -14.86 -10.75 8.21
CA THR A 71 -15.01 -10.64 9.67
C THR A 71 -15.13 -9.17 10.11
N GLN A 72 -14.39 -8.26 9.48
CA GLN A 72 -14.50 -6.83 9.75
C GLN A 72 -15.85 -6.25 9.34
N GLU A 73 -16.40 -6.66 8.19
CA GLU A 73 -17.74 -6.27 7.75
C GLU A 73 -18.81 -6.74 8.74
N VAL A 74 -18.69 -7.97 9.25
CA VAL A 74 -19.57 -8.50 10.29
C VAL A 74 -19.41 -7.72 11.60
N ILE A 75 -18.19 -7.34 11.99
CA ILE A 75 -17.98 -6.51 13.18
C ILE A 75 -18.59 -5.12 13.01
N ASN A 76 -18.54 -4.56 11.80
CA ASN A 76 -19.09 -3.25 11.49
C ASN A 76 -20.62 -3.26 11.41
N SER A 77 -21.25 -4.42 11.17
CA SER A 77 -22.72 -4.54 11.19
C SER A 77 -23.30 -4.66 12.60
N ILE A 78 -22.46 -4.87 13.62
CA ILE A 78 -22.88 -4.87 15.03
C ILE A 78 -23.19 -3.43 15.46
N PRO A 79 -24.38 -3.18 16.05
CA PRO A 79 -24.72 -1.88 16.62
C PRO A 79 -23.69 -1.40 17.64
N GLU A 80 -23.37 -0.10 17.66
CA GLU A 80 -22.33 0.44 18.54
C GLU A 80 -22.55 0.13 20.04
N SER A 81 -23.81 0.08 20.47
CA SER A 81 -24.18 -0.26 21.85
C SER A 81 -23.80 -1.70 22.21
N GLU A 82 -24.06 -2.65 21.32
CA GLU A 82 -23.73 -4.06 21.51
C GLU A 82 -22.22 -4.28 21.43
N ARG A 83 -21.54 -3.59 20.51
CA ARG A 83 -20.08 -3.62 20.40
C ARG A 83 -19.40 -3.12 21.67
N ARG A 84 -19.91 -2.05 22.29
CA ARG A 84 -19.40 -1.54 23.57
C ARG A 84 -19.63 -2.54 24.70
N ALA A 85 -20.80 -3.14 24.79
CA ALA A 85 -21.10 -4.17 25.79
C ALA A 85 -20.20 -5.41 25.64
N MET A 86 -19.89 -5.83 24.41
CA MET A 86 -18.96 -6.94 24.15
C MET A 86 -17.52 -6.60 24.59
N ILE A 87 -17.05 -5.39 24.32
CA ILE A 87 -15.72 -4.92 24.75
C ILE A 87 -15.64 -4.85 26.28
N GLU A 88 -16.69 -4.34 26.93
CA GLU A 88 -16.79 -4.26 28.39
C GLU A 88 -16.82 -5.66 29.03
N ALA A 89 -17.57 -6.60 28.47
CA ALA A 89 -17.60 -7.99 28.93
C ALA A 89 -16.24 -8.70 28.73
N ALA A 90 -15.57 -8.48 27.59
CA ALA A 90 -14.25 -9.05 27.32
C ALA A 90 -13.19 -8.51 28.30
N THR A 91 -13.18 -7.20 28.55
CA THR A 91 -12.26 -6.57 29.50
C THR A 91 -12.55 -7.02 30.94
N ALA A 92 -13.81 -7.08 31.37
CA ALA A 92 -14.20 -7.62 32.68
C ALA A 92 -13.80 -9.10 32.87
N SER A 93 -13.90 -9.92 31.82
CA SER A 93 -13.51 -11.33 31.85
C SER A 93 -11.99 -11.52 32.05
N THR A 94 -11.17 -10.66 31.42
CA THR A 94 -9.70 -10.73 31.56
C THR A 94 -9.18 -10.31 32.94
N ILE A 95 -9.87 -9.41 33.63
CA ILE A 95 -9.44 -8.88 34.95
C ILE A 95 -9.54 -9.95 36.06
N ARG A 96 -10.45 -10.93 35.95
CA ARG A 96 -10.62 -12.01 36.94
C ARG A 96 -9.56 -13.10 36.89
N ARG A 97 -8.69 -13.14 35.87
CA ARG A 97 -7.63 -14.16 35.71
C ARG A 97 -6.27 -13.72 36.26
N LYS A 98 -6.21 -12.86 37.28
CA LYS A 98 -4.97 -12.73 38.07
C LYS A 98 -4.81 -13.98 38.94
N PRO A 99 -3.74 -14.79 38.75
CA PRO A 99 -3.50 -15.91 39.66
C PRO A 99 -3.26 -15.36 41.06
N LYS A 100 -4.02 -15.85 42.06
CA LYS A 100 -3.65 -15.68 43.46
C LYS A 100 -2.30 -16.38 43.65
N LYS A 101 -1.28 -15.62 44.05
CA LYS A 101 -0.04 -16.16 44.62
C LYS A 101 -0.35 -16.90 45.92
#